data_AF-A0A962WLC9-F1
#
_entry.id   AF-A0A962WLC9-F1
#
_cell.length_a   1.000
_cell.length_b   1.000
_cell.length_c   1.000
_cell.angle_alpha   90.00
_cell.angle_beta   90.00
_cell.angle_gamma   90.00
#
_symmetry.space_group_name_H-M   'P 1'
#
loop_
_entity.id
_entity.type
_entity.pdbx_description
1 polymer ?
#
loop_
_entity_poly.entity_id
_entity_poly.type
_entity_poly.pdbx_seq_one_letter_code
_entity_poly.pdbx_strand_id
1 'polypeptide(L)'
;HPFQWGSKRTGPDLARVGGRYNDEWHRIHLTNPRDLVPESNMPAYPWLAKSPADAATIQAKMSTLRFVGHPYSDAEIEAAPKDLEGKTELAALIAYLQVLGTAVSKVQ
;
A
#
# COMPACT_ATOMS: atom_id res chain seq x y z
N HIS A 1 -3.33 8.15 -10.00
CA HIS A 1 -2.97 7.88 -11.42
C HIS A 1 -1.54 7.35 -11.49
N PRO A 2 -1.23 6.32 -12.29
CA PRO A 2 -2.06 5.62 -13.29
C PRO A 2 -2.99 4.54 -12.68
N PHE A 3 -3.71 3.80 -13.53
CA PHE A 3 -4.49 2.62 -13.12
C PHE A 3 -3.57 1.43 -12.82
N GLN A 4 -4.00 0.52 -11.93
CA GLN A 4 -3.21 -0.63 -11.46
C GLN A 4 -3.86 -1.97 -11.85
N TRP A 5 -4.51 -2.03 -13.01
CA TRP A 5 -5.10 -3.27 -13.51
C TRP A 5 -4.00 -4.16 -14.07
N GLY A 6 -3.92 -5.38 -13.55
CA GLY A 6 -2.95 -6.35 -14.02
C GLY A 6 -3.31 -6.86 -15.43
N SER A 7 -2.30 -7.11 -16.24
CA SER A 7 -2.42 -7.83 -17.52
C SER A 7 -2.03 -9.30 -17.40
N LYS A 8 -1.45 -9.71 -16.26
CA LYS A 8 -1.01 -11.08 -15.96
C LYS A 8 -1.21 -11.39 -14.47
N ARG A 9 -1.40 -12.68 -14.15
CA ARG A 9 -1.47 -13.20 -12.78
C ARG A 9 -0.41 -14.27 -12.56
N THR A 10 0.74 -13.85 -12.02
CA THR A 10 1.74 -14.77 -11.47
C THR A 10 1.38 -15.14 -10.02
N GLY A 11 0.87 -14.18 -9.26
CA GLY A 11 0.17 -14.38 -7.98
C GLY A 11 -1.32 -14.04 -8.10
N PRO A 12 -2.07 -14.14 -6.98
CA PRO A 12 -3.48 -13.80 -6.94
C PRO A 12 -3.78 -12.33 -7.28
N ASP A 13 -5.03 -12.08 -7.63
CA ASP A 13 -5.55 -10.72 -7.81
C ASP A 13 -5.60 -9.95 -6.47
N LEU A 14 -5.23 -8.66 -6.48
CA LEU A 14 -5.17 -7.81 -5.29
C LEU A 14 -6.32 -6.81 -5.18
N ALA A 15 -7.22 -6.72 -6.17
CA ALA A 15 -8.22 -5.66 -6.24
C ALA A 15 -9.19 -5.62 -5.04
N ARG A 16 -9.29 -6.71 -4.27
CA ARG A 16 -10.16 -6.86 -3.09
C ARG A 16 -9.47 -7.57 -1.93
N VAL A 17 -8.20 -7.22 -1.65
CA VAL A 17 -7.45 -7.81 -0.52
C VAL A 17 -7.67 -7.07 0.80
N GLY A 18 -8.20 -5.84 0.77
CA GLY A 18 -8.42 -5.05 1.98
C GLY A 18 -9.28 -5.77 3.02
N GLY A 19 -8.74 -5.91 4.23
CA GLY A 19 -9.39 -6.61 5.35
C GLY A 19 -9.46 -8.13 5.23
N ARG A 20 -8.92 -8.75 4.16
CA ARG A 20 -8.90 -10.21 3.99
C ARG A 20 -7.83 -10.87 4.88
N TYR A 21 -6.71 -10.19 5.07
CA TYR A 21 -5.61 -10.58 5.94
C TYR A 21 -5.30 -9.44 6.90
N ASN A 22 -4.83 -9.77 8.10
CA ASN A 22 -4.39 -8.75 9.06
C ASN A 22 -3.01 -8.20 8.68
N ASP A 23 -2.64 -7.08 9.30
CA ASP A 23 -1.36 -6.40 9.00
C ASP A 23 -0.15 -7.27 9.32
N GLU A 24 -0.24 -8.14 10.32
CA GLU A 24 0.86 -9.04 10.69
C GLU A 24 1.08 -10.13 9.63
N TRP A 25 0.01 -10.69 9.08
CA TRP A 25 0.08 -11.60 7.96
C TRP A 25 0.78 -10.92 6.77
N HIS A 26 0.40 -9.68 6.45
CA HIS A 26 1.07 -8.93 5.38
C HIS A 26 2.55 -8.67 5.69
N ARG A 27 2.90 -8.35 6.94
CA ARG A 27 4.29 -8.12 7.38
C ARG A 27 5.15 -9.37 7.20
N ILE A 28 4.67 -10.52 7.68
CA ILE A 28 5.39 -11.79 7.56
C ILE A 28 5.48 -12.19 6.08
N HIS A 29 4.36 -12.15 5.36
CA HIS A 29 4.30 -12.55 3.95
C HIS A 29 5.21 -11.69 3.06
N LEU A 30 5.26 -10.37 3.26
CA LEU A 30 6.16 -9.50 2.49
C LEU A 30 7.63 -9.69 2.88
N THR A 31 7.90 -10.01 4.15
CA THR A 31 9.27 -10.28 4.64
C THR A 31 9.82 -11.56 4.04
N ASN A 32 9.03 -12.64 4.10
CA ASN A 32 9.32 -13.90 3.44
C ASN A 32 8.01 -14.68 3.18
N PRO A 33 7.53 -14.71 1.92
CA PRO A 33 6.26 -15.36 1.58
C PRO A 33 6.19 -16.84 1.94
N ARG A 34 7.35 -17.51 1.93
CA ARG A 34 7.49 -18.96 2.15
C ARG A 34 7.27 -19.37 3.61
N ASP A 35 7.27 -18.42 4.54
CA ASP A 35 6.98 -18.69 5.96
C ASP A 35 5.49 -18.93 6.22
N LEU A 36 4.62 -18.40 5.35
CA LEU A 36 3.16 -18.57 5.44
C LEU A 36 2.59 -19.44 4.32
N VAL A 37 3.23 -19.40 3.15
CA VAL A 37 2.84 -20.14 1.95
C VAL A 37 4.09 -20.80 1.39
N PRO A 38 4.46 -22.02 1.82
CA PRO A 38 5.73 -22.68 1.48
C PRO A 38 6.02 -22.77 -0.03
N GLU A 39 4.97 -22.96 -0.82
CA GLU A 39 5.01 -23.05 -2.28
C GLU A 39 5.01 -21.69 -3.01
N SER A 40 5.03 -20.58 -2.28
CA SER A 40 4.97 -19.24 -2.87
C SER A 40 6.17 -18.97 -3.79
N ASN A 41 5.86 -18.56 -5.01
CA ASN A 41 6.83 -18.08 -5.99
C ASN A 41 7.15 -16.58 -5.84
N MET A 42 6.46 -15.88 -4.92
CA MET A 42 6.67 -14.46 -4.68
C MET A 42 8.09 -14.19 -4.15
N PRO A 43 8.80 -13.16 -4.64
CA PRO A 43 10.04 -12.72 -4.04
C PRO A 43 9.85 -12.22 -2.60
N ALA A 44 10.89 -12.36 -1.78
CA ALA A 44 10.93 -11.75 -0.45
C ALA A 44 11.30 -10.25 -0.57
N TYR A 45 10.66 -9.40 0.23
CA TYR A 45 10.88 -7.94 0.28
C TYR A 45 11.31 -7.44 1.68
N PRO A 46 12.29 -8.08 2.37
CA PRO A 46 12.63 -7.76 3.76
C PRO A 46 13.22 -6.36 3.96
N TRP A 47 13.75 -5.72 2.90
CA TRP A 47 14.31 -4.37 2.98
C TRP A 47 13.25 -3.30 3.25
N LEU A 48 11.98 -3.53 2.89
CA LEU A 48 10.88 -2.60 3.14
C LEU A 48 10.70 -2.30 4.65
N ALA A 49 11.08 -3.24 5.51
CA ALA A 49 11.05 -3.05 6.96
C ALA A 49 12.15 -2.11 7.48
N LYS A 50 13.20 -1.88 6.67
CA LYS A 50 14.37 -1.07 7.03
C LYS A 50 14.36 0.29 6.35
N SER A 51 13.70 0.42 5.21
CA SER A 51 13.56 1.67 4.47
C SER A 51 12.53 2.60 5.13
N PRO A 52 12.85 3.88 5.41
CA PRO A 52 11.86 4.85 5.86
C PRO A 52 10.88 5.21 4.74
N ALA A 53 9.63 5.53 5.10
CA ALA A 53 8.67 6.06 4.16
C ALA A 53 9.10 7.45 3.65
N ASP A 54 8.91 7.71 2.36
CA ASP A 54 9.33 8.94 1.70
C ASP A 54 8.41 10.13 2.06
N ALA A 55 8.71 10.77 3.20
CA ALA A 55 8.06 11.99 3.66
C ALA A 55 8.52 13.23 2.89
N ALA A 56 9.67 13.18 2.21
CA ALA A 56 10.23 14.35 1.53
C ALA A 56 9.43 14.75 0.28
N THR A 57 8.85 13.78 -0.43
CA THR A 57 8.12 14.05 -1.68
C THR A 57 6.60 13.95 -1.57
N ILE A 58 6.04 13.58 -0.41
CA ILE A 58 4.61 13.28 -0.28
C ILE A 58 3.71 14.47 -0.60
N GLN A 59 4.08 15.68 -0.16
CA GLN A 59 3.28 16.88 -0.42
C GLN A 59 3.25 17.23 -1.91
N ALA A 60 4.39 17.08 -2.60
CA ALA A 60 4.49 17.28 -4.04
C ALA A 60 3.65 16.26 -4.81
N LYS A 61 3.63 15.00 -4.37
CA LYS A 61 2.79 13.93 -4.93
C LYS A 61 1.31 14.25 -4.75
N MET A 62 0.87 14.62 -3.54
CA MET A 62 -0.52 14.96 -3.26
C MET A 62 -0.97 16.22 -4.01
N SER A 63 -0.12 17.24 -4.10
CA SER A 63 -0.39 18.46 -4.89
C SER A 63 -0.56 18.14 -6.38
N THR A 64 0.31 17.28 -6.92
CA THR A 64 0.19 16.80 -8.32
C THR A 64 -1.08 15.99 -8.52
N LEU A 65 -1.44 15.12 -7.57
CA LEU A 65 -2.68 14.35 -7.62
C LEU A 65 -3.91 15.27 -7.58
N ARG A 66 -3.86 16.33 -6.77
CA ARG A 66 -4.89 17.36 -6.73
C ARG A 66 -5.03 18.08 -8.06
N PHE A 67 -3.91 18.45 -8.67
CA PHE A 67 -3.90 19.07 -10.00
C PHE A 67 -4.60 18.21 -11.07
N VAL A 68 -4.45 16.89 -11.01
CA VAL A 68 -5.15 15.96 -11.93
C VAL A 68 -6.55 15.55 -11.48
N GLY A 69 -7.11 16.21 -10.46
CA GLY A 69 -8.53 16.10 -10.07
C GLY A 69 -8.81 15.30 -8.80
N HIS A 70 -7.81 14.84 -8.05
CA HIS A 70 -8.05 14.22 -6.74
C HIS A 70 -8.48 15.27 -5.68
N PRO A 71 -9.44 14.97 -4.80
CA PRO A 71 -10.04 15.95 -3.89
C PRO A 71 -9.23 16.17 -2.59
N TYR A 72 -7.91 16.32 -2.67
CA TYR A 72 -7.09 16.60 -1.49
C TYR A 72 -7.27 18.05 -1.00
N SER A 73 -7.49 18.20 0.30
CA SER A 73 -7.52 19.49 1.00
C SER A 73 -6.10 19.99 1.34
N ASP A 74 -5.96 21.30 1.57
CA ASP A 74 -4.68 21.87 2.03
C ASP A 74 -4.25 21.26 3.37
N ALA A 75 -5.20 21.04 4.30
CA ALA A 75 -4.94 20.43 5.59
C ALA A 75 -4.36 19.01 5.48
N GLU A 76 -4.87 18.19 4.55
CA GLU A 76 -4.32 16.85 4.30
C GLU A 76 -2.90 16.91 3.72
N ILE A 77 -2.64 17.84 2.80
CA ILE A 77 -1.30 18.02 2.20
C ILE A 77 -0.30 18.51 3.26
N GLU A 78 -0.70 19.43 4.14
CA GLU A 78 0.14 19.94 5.22
C GLU A 78 0.44 18.86 6.28
N ALA A 79 -0.53 18.00 6.61
CA ALA A 79 -0.36 16.94 7.60
C ALA A 79 0.47 15.74 7.08
N ALA A 80 0.52 15.52 5.76
CA ALA A 80 1.07 14.30 5.18
C ALA A 80 2.53 13.93 5.58
N PRO A 81 3.49 14.86 5.71
CA PRO A 81 4.84 14.50 6.17
C PRO A 81 4.85 13.92 7.59
N LYS A 82 4.04 14.50 8.48
CA LYS A 82 3.88 14.05 9.87
C LYS A 82 3.25 12.67 9.91
N ASP A 83 2.29 12.40 9.04
CA ASP A 83 1.66 11.07 8.94
C ASP A 83 2.63 9.97 8.49
N LEU A 84 3.76 10.32 7.84
CA LEU A 84 4.79 9.37 7.43
C LEU A 84 5.97 9.28 8.41
N GLU A 85 6.04 10.17 9.40
CA GLU A 85 7.13 10.20 10.37
C GLU A 85 7.24 8.88 11.13
N GLY A 86 8.45 8.32 11.17
CA GLY A 86 8.72 7.04 11.83
C GLY A 86 8.12 5.80 11.15
N LYS A 87 7.42 5.95 10.02
CA LYS A 87 6.89 4.82 9.25
C LYS A 87 7.93 4.28 8.28
N THR A 88 7.85 2.98 8.02
CA THR A 88 8.68 2.29 7.02
C THR A 88 7.93 2.15 5.70
N GLU A 89 8.65 1.85 4.62
CA GLU A 89 8.01 1.49 3.34
C GLU A 89 7.07 0.29 3.49
N LEU A 90 7.41 -0.67 4.36
CA LEU A 90 6.54 -1.81 4.65
C LEU A 90 5.21 -1.37 5.27
N ALA A 91 5.24 -0.46 6.24
CA ALA A 91 4.02 0.07 6.86
C ALA A 91 3.15 0.82 5.83
N ALA A 92 3.78 1.61 4.95
CA ALA A 92 3.07 2.31 3.88
C ALA A 92 2.43 1.32 2.86
N LEU A 93 3.15 0.26 2.48
CA LEU A 93 2.63 -0.75 1.55
C LEU A 93 1.48 -1.55 2.17
N ILE A 94 1.55 -1.91 3.45
CA ILE A 94 0.47 -2.58 4.16
C ILE A 94 -0.79 -1.69 4.18
N ALA A 95 -0.63 -0.41 4.53
CA ALA A 95 -1.74 0.55 4.52
C ALA A 95 -2.39 0.65 3.13
N TYR A 96 -1.60 0.67 2.06
CA TYR A 96 -2.11 0.63 0.69
C TYR A 96 -2.92 -0.65 0.41
N LEU A 97 -2.37 -1.82 0.74
CA LEU A 97 -3.05 -3.12 0.52
C LEU A 97 -4.37 -3.20 1.29
N GLN A 98 -4.42 -2.67 2.51
CA GLN A 98 -5.62 -2.70 3.35
C GLN A 98 -6.79 -1.88 2.81
N VAL A 99 -6.53 -0.91 1.94
CA VAL A 99 -7.58 -0.09 1.31
C VAL A 99 -8.11 -0.70 0.01
N LEU A 100 -7.40 -1.67 -0.59
CA LEU A 100 -7.77 -2.22 -1.90
C LEU A 100 -9.13 -2.94 -1.87
N GLY A 101 -10.11 -2.36 -2.57
CA GLY A 101 -11.45 -2.90 -2.76
C GLY A 101 -12.44 -2.60 -1.64
N THR A 102 -12.05 -1.85 -0.61
CA THR A 102 -12.92 -1.49 0.53
C THR A 102 -13.93 -0.38 0.18
N ALA A 103 -13.61 0.44 -0.81
CA ALA A 103 -14.48 1.53 -1.28
C ALA A 103 -15.70 1.03 -2.09
N VAL A 104 -15.71 -0.24 -2.53
CA VAL A 104 -16.86 -0.83 -3.22
C VAL A 104 -17.84 -1.33 -2.18
N SER A 105 -19.09 -0.89 -2.25
CA SER A 105 -20.19 -1.40 -1.41
C SER A 105 -20.20 -2.93 -1.42
N LYS A 106 -20.28 -3.56 -0.25
CA LYS A 106 -20.60 -4.99 -0.17
C LYS A 106 -22.02 -5.13 -0.73
N VAL A 107 -22.14 -5.59 -1.98
CA VAL A 107 -23.43 -6.05 -2.50
C VAL A 107 -23.81 -7.23 -1.60
N GLN A 108 -24.89 -7.05 -0.85
CA GLN A 108 -25.49 -8.07 0.00
C GLN A 108 -26.00 -9.24 -0.85
#